data_AF-A0A7Z1KHF9-F1
#
_entry.id   AF-A0A7Z1KHF9-F1
#
_cell.length_a   1.000
_cell.length_b   1.000
_cell.length_c   1.000
_cell.angle_alpha   90.00
_cell.angle_beta   90.00
_cell.angle_gamma   90.00
#
_symmetry.space_group_name_H-M   'P 1'
#
loop_
_entity.id
_entity.type
_entity.pdbx_description
1 polymer ?
#
loop_
_entity_poly.entity_id
_entity_poly.type
_entity_poly.pdbx_seq_one_letter_code
_entity_poly.pdbx_strand_id
1 'polypeptide(L)'
;MPPLIIIKILRLSIILGLSLIILGHYLLVSDYFDAITSINKIVISASCIAFGVLFSLPTKICLTLILMNLEDKHNKSASIHANTKNT
;
A
#
# COMPACT_ATOMS: atom_id res chain seq x y z
N MET A 1 9.19 -17.96 7.81
CA MET A 1 7.74 -17.99 7.49
C MET A 1 7.46 -16.78 6.63
N PRO A 2 7.18 -16.95 5.33
CA PRO A 2 6.98 -15.83 4.43
C PRO A 2 5.78 -15.01 4.92
N PRO A 3 5.91 -13.69 5.10
CA PRO A 3 4.91 -12.91 5.78
C PRO A 3 3.78 -12.57 4.78
N LEU A 4 2.88 -13.55 4.58
CA LEU A 4 1.70 -13.47 3.72
C LEU A 4 0.85 -12.21 4.00
N ILE A 5 0.92 -11.69 5.22
CA ILE A 5 0.24 -10.46 5.65
C ILE A 5 0.64 -9.24 4.81
N ILE A 6 1.90 -9.13 4.36
CA ILE A 6 2.37 -8.00 3.54
C ILE A 6 1.84 -8.09 2.12
N ILE A 7 1.91 -9.28 1.50
CA ILE A 7 1.28 -9.52 0.19
C ILE A 7 -0.23 -9.20 0.26
N LYS A 8 -0.88 -9.54 1.39
CA LYS A 8 -2.29 -9.26 1.61
C LYS A 8 -2.58 -7.77 1.78
N ILE A 9 -1.80 -7.04 2.57
CA ILE A 9 -1.92 -5.59 2.72
C ILE A 9 -1.70 -4.88 1.37
N LEU A 10 -0.75 -5.35 0.56
CA LEU A 10 -0.46 -4.79 -0.75
C LEU A 10 -1.62 -5.01 -1.72
N ARG A 11 -2.19 -6.23 -1.78
CA ARG A 11 -3.41 -6.47 -2.57
C ARG A 11 -4.59 -5.65 -2.05
N LEU A 12 -4.71 -5.50 -0.74
CA LEU A 12 -5.78 -4.72 -0.12
C LEU A 12 -5.66 -3.23 -0.46
N SER A 13 -4.45 -2.66 -0.55
CA SER A 13 -4.20 -1.29 -1.03
C SER A 13 -4.84 -1.00 -2.37
N ILE A 14 -4.56 -1.88 -3.34
CA ILE A 14 -4.99 -1.72 -4.73
C ILE A 14 -6.51 -1.80 -4.78
N ILE A 15 -7.09 -2.79 -4.09
CA ILE A 15 -8.53 -2.98 -4.04
C ILE A 15 -9.21 -1.79 -3.38
N LEU A 16 -8.70 -1.32 -2.24
CA LEU A 16 -9.28 -0.22 -1.49
C LEU A 16 -9.22 1.09 -2.28
N GLY A 17 -8.06 1.42 -2.89
CA GLY A 17 -7.93 2.60 -3.75
C GLY A 17 -8.85 2.58 -4.97
N LEU A 18 -8.99 1.42 -5.62
CA LEU A 18 -9.87 1.28 -6.78
C LEU A 18 -11.36 1.33 -6.40
N SER A 19 -11.73 0.70 -5.28
CA SER A 19 -13.08 0.76 -4.72
C SER A 19 -13.45 2.18 -4.30
N LEU A 20 -12.52 2.96 -3.74
CA LEU A 20 -12.75 4.38 -3.43
C LEU A 20 -12.99 5.23 -4.69
N ILE A 21 -12.28 4.96 -5.80
CA ILE A 21 -12.49 5.68 -7.07
C ILE A 21 -13.88 5.37 -7.65
N ILE A 22 -14.28 4.11 -7.63
CA ILE A 22 -15.58 3.67 -8.16
C ILE A 22 -16.71 4.24 -7.29
N LEU A 23 -16.55 4.21 -5.97
CA LEU A 23 -17.56 4.71 -5.03
C LEU A 23 -17.74 6.23 -5.14
N GLY A 24 -16.63 6.98 -5.28
CA GLY A 24 -16.67 8.42 -5.52
C GLY A 24 -17.37 8.77 -6.83
N HIS A 25 -17.13 8.00 -7.89
CA HIS A 25 -17.81 8.19 -9.17
C HIS A 25 -19.29 7.79 -9.12
N TYR A 26 -19.64 6.74 -8.37
CA TYR A 26 -21.00 6.25 -8.23
C TYR A 26 -21.90 7.22 -7.43
N LEU A 27 -21.36 7.83 -6.37
CA LEU A 27 -22.03 8.93 -5.66
C LEU A 27 -22.21 10.17 -6.56
N LEU A 28 -21.26 10.39 -7.46
CA LEU A 28 -21.29 11.51 -8.41
C LEU A 28 -22.37 11.36 -9.47
N VAL A 29 -22.66 10.13 -9.87
CA VAL A 29 -23.62 9.79 -10.94
C VAL A 29 -25.01 9.54 -10.37
N SER A 30 -25.12 9.18 -9.09
CA SER A 30 -26.38 9.05 -8.37
C SER A 30 -26.87 10.43 -7.90
N ASP A 31 -27.17 11.30 -8.87
CA ASP A 31 -28.20 12.35 -8.96
C ASP A 31 -28.68 13.18 -7.73
N TYR A 32 -28.13 13.06 -6.53
CA TYR A 32 -28.76 13.69 -5.35
C TYR A 32 -28.43 15.20 -5.18
N PHE A 33 -27.59 15.78 -6.03
CA PHE A 33 -26.99 17.08 -5.77
C PHE A 33 -26.70 17.88 -7.05
N ASP A 34 -27.70 18.04 -7.91
CA ASP A 34 -27.57 18.69 -9.21
C ASP A 34 -27.44 20.23 -9.15
N ALA A 35 -27.77 20.87 -8.02
CA ALA A 35 -27.90 22.34 -7.98
C ALA A 35 -26.74 23.13 -7.33
N ILE A 36 -25.82 22.52 -6.58
CA ILE A 36 -24.90 23.29 -5.69
C ILE A 36 -23.43 22.82 -5.71
N THR A 37 -23.09 21.81 -6.52
CA THR A 37 -22.07 20.83 -6.09
C THR A 37 -20.92 20.62 -7.08
N SER A 38 -20.67 21.58 -7.98
CA SER A 38 -19.54 21.54 -8.93
C SER A 38 -18.18 21.36 -8.23
N ILE A 39 -18.00 21.97 -7.06
CA ILE A 39 -16.79 21.84 -6.24
C ILE A 39 -16.64 20.46 -5.58
N ASN A 40 -17.72 19.76 -5.23
CA ASN A 40 -17.61 18.42 -4.63
C ASN A 40 -17.02 17.41 -5.61
N LYS A 41 -17.30 17.54 -6.92
CA LYS A 41 -16.69 16.68 -7.93
C LYS A 41 -15.16 16.79 -7.94
N ILE A 42 -14.64 17.99 -7.66
CA ILE A 42 -13.21 18.27 -7.60
C ILE A 42 -12.62 17.82 -6.26
N VAL A 43 -13.32 18.04 -5.15
CA VAL A 43 -12.88 17.59 -3.82
C VAL A 43 -12.85 16.06 -3.74
N ILE A 44 -13.83 15.35 -4.33
CA ILE A 44 -13.86 13.89 -4.30
C ILE A 44 -12.73 13.28 -5.16
N SER A 45 -12.42 13.91 -6.31
CA SER A 45 -11.33 13.43 -7.17
C SER A 45 -9.97 13.70 -6.50
N ALA A 46 -9.78 14.89 -5.94
CA ALA A 46 -8.58 15.25 -5.20
C ALA A 46 -8.37 14.36 -3.97
N SER A 47 -9.43 14.10 -3.19
CA SER A 47 -9.34 13.23 -2.00
C SER A 47 -9.07 11.78 -2.38
N CYS A 48 -9.66 11.28 -3.47
CA CYS A 48 -9.40 9.92 -3.93
C CYS A 48 -7.94 9.71 -4.36
N ILE A 49 -7.37 10.67 -5.11
CA ILE A 49 -5.94 10.64 -5.47
C ILE A 49 -5.07 10.76 -4.21
N ALA A 50 -5.40 11.68 -3.30
CA ALA A 50 -4.67 11.84 -2.05
C ALA A 50 -4.68 10.57 -1.21
N PHE A 51 -5.81 9.86 -1.10
CA PHE A 51 -5.90 8.58 -0.40
C PHE A 51 -5.08 7.47 -1.07
N GLY A 52 -5.08 7.39 -2.41
CA GLY A 52 -4.24 6.45 -3.16
C GLY A 52 -2.75 6.70 -2.93
N VAL A 53 -2.33 7.96 -2.88
CA VAL A 53 -0.94 8.35 -2.60
C VAL A 53 -0.58 8.11 -1.13
N LEU A 54 -1.48 8.44 -0.19
CA LEU A 54 -1.26 8.26 1.25
C LEU A 54 -1.07 6.77 1.59
N PHE A 55 -1.81 5.87 0.94
CA PHE A 55 -1.64 4.42 1.12
C PHE A 55 -0.35 3.88 0.46
N SER A 56 0.21 4.57 -0.54
CA SER A 56 1.50 4.19 -1.14
C SER A 56 2.69 4.38 -0.19
N LEU A 57 2.60 5.28 0.80
CA LEU A 57 3.66 5.53 1.76
C LEU A 57 3.96 4.34 2.71
N PRO A 58 2.98 3.74 3.40
CA PRO A 58 3.21 2.54 4.21
C PRO A 58 3.64 1.34 3.35
N THR A 59 3.19 1.27 2.09
CA THR A 59 3.65 0.26 1.11
C THR A 59 5.14 0.37 0.83
N LYS A 60 5.66 1.59 0.69
CA LYS A 60 7.08 1.86 0.43
C LYS A 60 7.96 1.60 1.66
N ILE A 61 7.51 2.00 2.85
CA ILE A 61 8.23 1.74 4.12
C ILE A 61 8.35 0.24 4.41
N CYS A 62 7.30 -0.53 4.14
CA CYS A 62 7.28 -1.97 4.40
C CYS A 62 8.33 -2.71 3.58
N LEU A 63 8.54 -2.31 2.32
CA LEU A 63 9.52 -2.92 1.43
C LEU A 63 10.95 -2.68 1.89
N THR A 64 11.28 -1.45 2.32
CA THR A 64 12.60 -1.12 2.86
C THR A 64 12.86 -1.87 4.17
N LEU A 65 11.89 -1.88 5.09
CA LEU A 65 12.03 -2.61 6.34
C LEU A 65 12.22 -4.12 6.10
N ILE A 66 11.48 -4.69 5.16
CA ILE A 66 11.63 -6.09 4.75
C ILE A 66 13.02 -6.35 4.17
N LEU A 67 13.48 -5.53 3.22
CA LEU A 67 14.82 -5.65 2.64
C LEU A 67 15.89 -5.64 3.73
N MET A 68 15.83 -4.67 4.64
CA MET A 68 16.78 -4.55 5.75
C MET A 68 16.77 -5.79 6.65
N ASN A 69 15.58 -6.31 6.98
CA ASN A 69 15.43 -7.56 7.75
C ASN A 69 15.93 -8.81 7.01
N LEU A 70 15.88 -8.84 5.67
CA LEU A 70 16.45 -9.92 4.86
C LEU A 70 17.97 -9.83 4.78
N GLU A 71 18.53 -8.63 4.64
CA GLU A 71 19.98 -8.38 4.62
C GLU A 71 20.64 -8.80 5.94
N ASP A 72 20.04 -8.45 7.08
CA ASP A 72 20.50 -8.88 8.41
C ASP A 72 20.54 -10.41 8.56
N LYS A 73 19.50 -11.09 8.06
CA LYS A 73 19.42 -12.56 8.10
C LYS A 73 20.43 -13.22 7.17
N HIS A 74 20.66 -12.66 5.99
CA HIS A 74 21.63 -13.18 5.03
C HIS A 74 23.07 -13.01 5.53
N ASN A 75 23.40 -11.86 6.14
CA ASN A 75 24.71 -11.62 6.75
C ASN A 75 24.99 -12.55 7.96
N LYS A 76 23.95 -12.85 8.76
CA LYS A 76 24.06 -13.78 9.89
C LYS A 76 24.23 -15.25 9.46
N SER A 77 23.60 -15.68 8.36
CA SER A 77 23.80 -17.05 7.83
C SER A 77 25.14 -17.24 7.13
N ALA A 78 25.67 -16.19 6.49
CA ALA A 78 27.00 -16.24 5.85
C ALA A 78 28.14 -16.44 6.88
N SER A 79 28.03 -15.82 8.06
CA SER A 79 29.01 -15.97 9.14
C SER A 79 28.93 -17.32 9.88
N ILE A 80 27.75 -17.94 9.97
CA ILE A 80 27.58 -19.29 10.56
C ILE A 80 28.23 -20.37 9.68
N HIS A 81 28.11 -20.26 8.35
CA HIS A 81 28.71 -21.24 7.43
C HIS A 81 30.25 -21.11 7.35
N ALA A 82 30.81 -19.93 7.61
CA ALA A 82 32.26 -19.75 7.75
C ALA A 82 32.82 -20.33 9.06
N ASN A 83 32.01 -20.41 10.11
CA ASN A 83 32.42 -20.95 11.41
C ASN A 83 32.42 -22.49 11.44
N THR A 84 31.51 -23.17 10.74
CA THR A 84 31.47 -24.65 10.74
C THR A 84 32.51 -25.33 9.85
N LYS A 85 33.22 -24.59 8.98
CA LYS A 85 34.28 -25.16 8.12
C LYS A 85 35.64 -25.23 8.84
N ASN A 86 35.75 -24.64 10.03
CA ASN A 86 37.01 -24.53 10.79
C ASN A 86 37.11 -25.44 12.03
N THR A 87 36.15 -26.36 12.22
CA THR A 87 36.19 -27.41 13.25
C THR A 87 36.08 -28.77 12.60
#